data_AF-A0A929RQC0-F1
#
_entry.id   AF-A0A929RQC0-F1
#
_cell.length_a   1.000
_cell.length_b   1.000
_cell.length_c   1.000
_cell.angle_alpha   90.00
_cell.angle_beta   90.00
_cell.angle_gamma   90.00
#
_symmetry.space_group_name_H-M   'P 1'
#
loop_
_entity.id
_entity.type
_entity.pdbx_description
1 polymer ?
#
loop_
_entity_poly.entity_id
_entity_poly.type
_entity_poly.pdbx_seq_one_letter_code
_entity_poly.pdbx_strand_id
1 'polypeptide(L)'
;GIIDRLTPGDMTGGATIAGTGTMSFDGQVGAIGGIQQKMWGAHDDGAQWFLAPSENCSEVVGHVPGGLNVVSVSTLDEAVAAVETIAQGEGQTLPTCH
;
A
#
# COMPACT_ATOMS: atom_id res chain seq x y z
N GLY A 1 8.94 12.20 -6.66
CA GLY A 1 8.22 10.93 -6.53
C GLY A 1 6.76 11.25 -6.38
N ILE A 2 5.92 10.73 -7.26
CA ILE A 2 4.48 10.91 -7.16
C ILE A 2 3.99 10.07 -5.97
N ILE A 3 3.35 10.75 -5.01
CA ILE A 3 2.50 10.14 -4.00
C ILE A 3 1.11 10.30 -4.60
N ASP A 4 0.59 9.25 -5.23
CA ASP A 4 -0.79 9.26 -5.68
C ASP A 4 -1.64 8.90 -4.46
N ARG A 5 -2.31 9.92 -3.91
CA ARG A 5 -3.36 9.74 -2.91
C ARG A 5 -4.64 9.40 -3.66
N LEU A 6 -5.20 8.23 -3.41
CA LEU A 6 -6.56 7.94 -3.85
C LEU A 6 -7.51 8.63 -2.88
N THR A 7 -8.15 9.71 -3.35
CA THR A 7 -9.22 10.40 -2.61
C THR A 7 -10.42 9.48 -2.39
N PRO A 8 -11.19 9.62 -1.29
CA PRO A 8 -12.35 8.78 -1.03
C PRO A 8 -13.37 8.83 -2.18
N GLY A 9 -13.76 7.65 -2.66
CA GLY A 9 -14.76 7.42 -3.71
C GLY A 9 -15.22 5.95 -3.73
N ASP A 10 -16.18 5.60 -4.58
CA ASP A 10 -16.84 4.27 -4.61
C ASP A 10 -15.87 3.08 -4.63
N MET A 11 -14.72 3.22 -5.29
CA MET A 11 -13.68 2.19 -5.37
C MET A 11 -12.90 1.95 -4.06
N THR A 12 -12.91 2.92 -3.15
CA THR A 12 -12.15 2.87 -1.87
C THR A 12 -13.03 2.54 -0.66
N GLY A 13 -14.35 2.47 -0.85
CA GLY A 13 -15.29 2.27 0.26
C GLY A 13 -15.24 3.37 1.33
N GLY A 14 -14.68 4.54 1.02
CA GLY A 14 -14.44 5.63 1.96
C GLY A 14 -13.08 5.61 2.68
N ALA A 15 -12.23 4.62 2.41
CA ALA A 15 -10.87 4.54 2.98
C ALA A 15 -9.89 5.47 2.24
N THR A 16 -8.95 6.07 2.97
CA THR A 16 -7.82 6.81 2.38
C THR A 16 -6.64 5.87 2.18
N ILE A 17 -6.21 5.70 0.93
CA ILE A 17 -5.15 4.77 0.53
C ILE A 17 -4.00 5.56 -0.12
N ALA A 18 -2.78 5.38 0.41
CA ALA A 18 -1.57 5.93 -0.17
C ALA A 18 -0.81 4.82 -0.92
N GLY A 19 -0.56 5.04 -2.22
CA GLY A 19 0.29 4.18 -3.04
C GLY A 19 1.59 4.89 -3.43
N THR A 20 2.71 4.19 -3.36
CA THR A 20 3.97 4.65 -3.95
C THR A 20 4.54 3.54 -4.81
N GLY A 21 4.79 3.81 -6.09
CA GLY A 21 5.35 2.80 -6.99
C GLY A 21 5.76 3.36 -8.34
N THR A 22 6.91 2.92 -8.83
CA THR A 22 7.27 2.91 -10.25
C THR A 22 6.59 1.69 -10.89
N MET A 23 5.81 1.92 -11.94
CA MET A 23 5.14 0.85 -12.69
C MET A 23 5.96 0.50 -13.93
N SER A 24 6.25 -0.79 -14.13
CA SER A 24 6.80 -1.28 -15.40
C SER A 24 5.67 -1.57 -16.40
N PHE A 25 6.00 -1.55 -17.69
CA PHE A 25 5.02 -1.74 -18.79
C PHE A 25 4.34 -3.12 -18.80
N ASP A 26 4.85 -4.07 -18.03
CA ASP A 26 4.32 -5.43 -17.86
C ASP A 26 3.38 -5.56 -16.64
N GLY A 27 3.10 -4.47 -15.92
CA GLY A 27 2.18 -4.47 -14.79
C GLY A 27 2.80 -4.91 -13.47
N GLN A 28 4.12 -5.11 -13.41
CA GLN A 28 4.82 -5.42 -12.16
C GLN A 28 4.99 -4.17 -11.28
N VAL A 29 4.87 -4.38 -9.97
CA VAL A 29 5.14 -3.38 -8.94
C VAL A 29 6.56 -3.62 -8.43
N GLY A 30 7.49 -2.77 -8.87
CA GLY A 30 8.89 -2.88 -8.47
C GLY A 30 9.18 -2.21 -7.12
N ALA A 31 10.32 -2.59 -6.53
CA ALA A 31 10.80 -1.98 -5.30
C ALA A 31 10.94 -0.45 -5.42
N ILE A 32 10.72 0.24 -4.30
CA ILE A 32 10.87 1.69 -4.18
C ILE A 32 11.94 2.04 -3.15
N GLY A 33 12.61 3.17 -3.38
CA GLY A 33 13.53 3.73 -2.39
C GLY A 33 12.78 4.47 -1.28
N GLY A 34 13.30 4.33 -0.05
CA GLY A 34 12.82 5.08 1.12
C GLY A 34 11.42 4.68 1.58
N ILE A 35 11.11 3.38 1.53
CA ILE A 35 9.77 2.87 1.88
C ILE A 35 9.40 3.19 3.33
N GLN A 36 10.36 3.17 4.25
CA GLN A 36 10.12 3.52 5.66
C GLN A 36 9.65 4.96 5.80
N GLN A 37 10.32 5.92 5.16
CA GLN A 37 9.91 7.34 5.20
C GLN A 37 8.53 7.54 4.58
N LYS A 38 8.20 6.76 3.55
CA LYS A 38 6.89 6.80 2.89
C LYS A 38 5.78 6.23 3.76
N MET A 39 6.03 5.13 4.49
CA MET A 39 5.08 4.59 5.47
C MET A 39 4.78 5.61 6.58
N TRP A 40 5.82 6.24 7.13
CA TRP A 40 5.63 7.29 8.14
C TRP A 40 4.88 8.50 7.58
N GLY A 41 5.21 8.97 6.37
CA GLY A 41 4.45 10.04 5.73
C GLY A 41 2.98 9.68 5.51
N ALA A 42 2.69 8.45 5.06
CA ALA A 42 1.31 7.98 4.91
C ALA A 42 0.57 7.88 6.25
N HIS A 43 1.24 7.40 7.29
CA HIS A 43 0.69 7.36 8.64
C HIS A 43 0.38 8.76 9.18
N ASP A 44 1.31 9.71 9.03
CA ASP A 44 1.15 11.10 9.47
C ASP A 44 0.03 11.81 8.69
N ASP A 45 -0.20 11.40 7.43
CA ASP A 45 -1.31 11.84 6.58
C ASP A 45 -2.66 11.17 6.94
N GLY A 46 -2.67 10.27 7.93
CA GLY A 46 -3.87 9.59 8.41
C GLY A 46 -4.28 8.34 7.62
N ALA A 47 -3.39 7.79 6.79
CA ALA A 47 -3.67 6.54 6.10
C ALA A 47 -3.76 5.36 7.08
N GLN A 48 -4.73 4.48 6.85
CA GLN A 48 -4.88 3.24 7.62
C GLN A 48 -4.25 2.04 6.92
N TRP A 49 -4.01 2.17 5.61
CA TRP A 49 -3.50 1.13 4.73
C TRP A 49 -2.38 1.68 3.85
N PHE A 50 -1.35 0.87 3.64
CA PHE A 50 -0.23 1.14 2.75
C PHE A 50 0.05 -0.09 1.89
N LEU A 51 0.11 0.08 0.58
CA LEU A 51 0.49 -0.99 -0.34
C LEU A 51 2.00 -0.94 -0.56
N ALA A 52 2.71 -1.97 -0.09
CA ALA A 52 4.14 -2.10 -0.22
C ALA A 52 4.49 -3.11 -1.33
N PRO A 53 5.46 -2.81 -2.20
CA PRO A 53 6.04 -3.81 -3.10
C PRO A 53 6.57 -5.00 -2.29
N SER A 54 6.29 -6.21 -2.74
CA SER A 54 6.77 -7.44 -2.08
C SER A 54 8.30 -7.49 -1.98
N GLU A 55 8.99 -6.93 -2.97
CA GLU A 55 10.45 -6.78 -2.97
C GLU A 55 10.99 -5.87 -1.85
N ASN A 56 10.17 -4.97 -1.30
CA ASN A 56 10.57 -4.13 -0.15
C ASN A 56 10.22 -4.76 1.21
N CYS A 57 9.66 -5.97 1.29
CA CYS A 57 9.21 -6.51 2.58
C CYS A 57 10.32 -6.59 3.63
N SER A 58 11.58 -6.80 3.24
CA SER A 58 12.72 -6.79 4.17
C SER A 58 12.98 -5.43 4.83
N GLU A 59 12.59 -4.32 4.17
CA GLU A 59 12.69 -2.96 4.71
C GLU A 59 11.44 -2.54 5.50
N VAL A 60 10.33 -3.27 5.32
CA VAL A 60 9.03 -3.03 5.97
C VAL A 60 8.96 -3.73 7.33
N VAL A 61 9.38 -5.00 7.41
CA VAL A 61 9.26 -5.82 8.62
C VAL A 61 10.01 -5.14 9.78
N GLY A 62 9.30 -4.92 10.89
CA GLY A 62 9.82 -4.22 12.07
C GLY A 62 9.81 -2.69 12.01
N HIS A 63 9.40 -2.10 10.88
CA HIS A 63 9.37 -0.64 10.68
C HIS A 63 7.97 -0.07 10.42
N VAL A 64 6.94 -0.91 10.53
CA VAL A 64 5.54 -0.51 10.33
C VAL A 64 5.07 0.43 11.46
N PRO A 65 4.62 1.65 11.15
CA PRO A 65 4.02 2.55 12.14
C PRO A 65 2.79 1.92 12.82
N GLY A 66 2.62 2.18 14.11
CA GLY A 66 1.46 1.67 14.86
C GLY A 66 0.14 2.17 14.25
N GLY A 67 -0.78 1.25 13.97
CA GLY A 67 -2.08 1.57 13.35
C GLY A 67 -2.05 1.70 11.83
N LEU A 68 -0.89 1.52 11.18
CA LEU A 68 -0.80 1.38 9.73
C LEU A 68 -0.77 -0.10 9.34
N ASN A 69 -1.69 -0.53 8.48
CA ASN A 69 -1.68 -1.88 7.91
C ASN A 69 -0.90 -1.88 6.60
N VAL A 70 0.09 -2.76 6.48
CA VAL A 70 0.94 -2.83 5.28
C VAL A 70 0.65 -4.11 4.52
N VAL A 71 0.09 -3.95 3.33
CA VAL A 71 -0.27 -5.04 2.41
C VAL A 71 0.84 -5.20 1.39
N SER A 72 1.30 -6.43 1.20
CA SER A 72 2.31 -6.79 0.21
C SER A 72 1.66 -7.01 -1.15
N VAL A 73 2.18 -6.39 -2.21
CA VAL A 73 1.72 -6.55 -3.59
C VAL A 73 2.89 -6.67 -4.54
N SER A 74 2.74 -7.46 -5.60
CA SER A 74 3.76 -7.68 -6.64
C SER A 74 3.30 -7.18 -8.01
N THR A 75 1.99 -7.08 -8.23
CA THR A 75 1.41 -6.64 -9.52
C THR A 75 0.41 -5.50 -9.34
N LEU A 76 0.12 -4.79 -10.43
CA LEU A 76 -0.93 -3.77 -10.46
C LEU A 76 -2.31 -4.38 -10.16
N ASP A 77 -2.60 -5.57 -10.70
CA ASP A 77 -3.86 -6.26 -10.47
C ASP A 77 -4.05 -6.62 -8.99
N GLU A 78 -2.98 -7.07 -8.32
CA GLU A 78 -2.98 -7.30 -6.87
C GLU A 78 -3.21 -6.00 -6.09
N ALA A 79 -2.60 -4.89 -6.51
CA ALA A 79 -2.81 -3.59 -5.88
C ALA A 79 -4.26 -3.11 -5.99
N VAL A 80 -4.88 -3.28 -7.16
CA VAL A 80 -6.29 -2.96 -7.39
C VAL A 80 -7.20 -3.87 -6.55
N ALA A 81 -6.98 -5.19 -6.60
CA ALA A 81 -7.76 -6.15 -5.82
C ALA A 81 -7.63 -5.90 -4.30
N ALA A 82 -6.45 -5.51 -3.82
CA ALA A 82 -6.24 -5.13 -2.43
C ALA A 82 -7.09 -3.92 -2.03
N VAL A 83 -7.13 -2.88 -2.89
CA VAL A 83 -7.97 -1.69 -2.66
C VAL A 83 -9.45 -2.06 -2.58
N GLU A 84 -9.94 -2.90 -3.50
CA GLU A 84 -11.34 -3.36 -3.49
C GLU A 84 -11.66 -4.20 -2.25
N THR A 85 -10.74 -5.07 -1.83
CA THR A 85 -10.90 -5.90 -0.62
C THR A 85 -10.94 -5.04 0.65
N ILE A 86 -10.10 -4.00 0.72
CA ILE A 86 -10.13 -3.01 1.80
C ILE A 86 -11.47 -2.28 1.80
N ALA A 87 -11.98 -1.87 0.63
CA ALA A 87 -13.27 -1.20 0.49
C ALA A 87 -14.45 -2.07 0.96
N GLN A 88 -14.34 -3.39 0.85
CA GLN A 88 -15.33 -4.37 1.34
C GLN A 88 -15.24 -4.63 2.85
N GLY A 89 -14.25 -4.06 3.54
CA GLY A 89 -14.01 -4.30 4.97
C GLY A 89 -13.25 -5.59 5.28
N GLU A 90 -12.74 -6.27 4.25
CA GLU A 90 -12.05 -7.56 4.37
C GLU A 90 -10.52 -7.42 4.31
N GLY A 91 -9.99 -6.19 4.39
CA GLY A 91 -8.56 -5.91 4.21
C GLY A 91 -7.62 -6.70 5.14
N GLN A 92 -8.09 -7.19 6.29
CA GLN A 92 -7.27 -8.02 7.19
C GLN A 92 -6.97 -9.42 6.64
N THR A 93 -7.63 -9.84 5.56
CA THR A 93 -7.35 -11.10 4.86
C THR A 93 -6.18 -10.99 3.88
N LEU A 94 -5.75 -9.76 3.58
CA LEU A 94 -4.73 -9.49 2.56
C LEU A 94 -3.34 -9.93 3.03
N PRO A 95 -2.46 -10.32 2.08
CA PRO A 95 -1.09 -10.69 2.40
C PRO A 95 -0.32 -9.51 2.99
N THR A 96 0.42 -9.77 4.07
CA THR A 96 1.30 -8.79 4.73
C THR A 96 2.75 -9.23 4.62
N CYS A 97 3.68 -8.29 4.75
CA CYS A 97 5.10 -8.62 4.84
C CYS A 97 5.39 -9.36 6.17
N HIS A 98 6.16 -10.45 6.10
CA HIS A 98 6.54 -11.30 7.22
C HIS A 98 8.04 -11.59 7.22
#